data_AF-A0A6H2A1S7-F1
#
_entry.id   AF-A0A6H2A1S7-F1
#
_cell.length_a   1.000
_cell.length_b   1.000
_cell.length_c   1.000
_cell.angle_alpha   90.00
_cell.angle_beta   90.00
_cell.angle_gamma   90.00
#
_symmetry.space_group_name_H-M   'P 1'
#
loop_
_entity.id
_entity.type
_entity.pdbx_description
1 polymer ?
#
loop_
_entity_poly.entity_id
_entity_poly.type
_entity_poly.pdbx_seq_one_letter_code
_entity_poly.pdbx_strand_id
1 'polypeptide(L)'
;MAENQLQVIVKESGLEPTKAKVILEKFQDYFEIADEWTKKARALVVTNENQKAEMEMARTGRLFLREQRIAIENARKELKEQALREGKAIDGIANVLKALIVPIEEYFEHQEKFVEIQEEKKRELVRIEVEKRLEAEQIAKEEAYAKELEQKRIENEKLKKEAAAREKKMAEERKKQEEILAKERAKADAERKAIEEKARAERAKAEAEKRAVEEKARKAKEAQEKELAKAKAKAETERKEAEEKVRIAKEKEKAKLEAERKEKERLEALLKAQVECPKCHFKFLPNKEKK
;
A
#
# COMPACT_ATOMS: atom_id res chain seq x y z
N MET A 1 -31.81 -112.95 5.97
CA MET A 1 -32.65 -111.87 5.43
C MET A 1 -31.70 -110.75 5.06
N ALA A 2 -31.44 -110.51 3.77
CA ALA A 2 -30.60 -109.38 3.38
C ALA A 2 -31.30 -108.09 3.82
N GLU A 3 -30.58 -107.19 4.49
CA GLU A 3 -31.15 -105.90 4.87
C GLU A 3 -31.56 -105.15 3.61
N ASN A 4 -32.84 -104.76 3.54
CA ASN A 4 -33.32 -103.94 2.45
C ASN A 4 -32.60 -102.57 2.50
N GLN A 5 -32.22 -101.99 1.36
CA GLN A 5 -31.56 -100.68 1.30
C GLN A 5 -32.33 -99.59 2.07
N LEU A 6 -33.67 -99.70 2.11
CA LEU A 6 -34.53 -98.84 2.92
C LEU A 6 -34.22 -98.94 4.43
N GLN A 7 -33.96 -100.15 4.95
CA GLN A 7 -33.65 -100.39 6.35
C GLN A 7 -32.28 -99.84 6.74
N VAL A 8 -31.30 -99.89 5.83
CA VAL A 8 -29.96 -99.30 6.06
C VAL A 8 -30.05 -97.78 6.18
N ILE A 9 -30.77 -97.13 5.25
CA ILE A 9 -30.95 -95.68 5.24
C ILE A 9 -31.64 -95.21 6.53
N VAL A 10 -32.67 -95.94 7.00
CA VAL A 10 -33.38 -95.57 8.23
C VAL A 10 -32.50 -95.77 9.47
N LYS A 11 -31.67 -96.83 9.54
CA LYS A 11 -30.73 -97.03 10.66
C LYS A 11 -29.64 -95.96 10.73
N GLU A 12 -29.12 -95.53 9.57
CA GLU A 12 -28.09 -94.49 9.50
C GLU A 12 -28.61 -93.07 9.78
N SER A 13 -29.92 -92.86 9.66
CA SER A 13 -30.55 -91.53 9.81
C SER A 13 -30.62 -90.98 11.24
N GLY A 14 -30.32 -91.80 12.26
CA GLY A 14 -30.34 -91.38 13.67
C GLY A 14 -31.73 -90.99 14.20
N LEU A 15 -32.80 -91.40 13.51
CA LEU A 15 -34.18 -91.12 13.90
C LEU A 15 -34.59 -91.90 15.15
N GLU A 16 -35.55 -91.34 15.89
CA GLU A 16 -36.20 -92.03 17.02
C GLU A 16 -36.78 -93.39 16.55
N PRO A 17 -36.60 -94.49 17.31
CA PRO A 17 -37.02 -95.83 16.88
C PRO A 17 -38.50 -95.95 16.49
N THR A 18 -39.37 -95.16 17.10
CA THR A 18 -40.80 -95.07 16.81
C THR A 18 -41.05 -94.41 15.45
N LYS A 19 -40.44 -93.24 15.20
CA LYS A 19 -40.51 -92.53 13.91
C LYS A 19 -39.88 -93.34 12.77
N ALA A 20 -38.78 -94.03 13.05
CA ALA A 20 -38.12 -94.94 12.11
C ALA A 20 -39.05 -96.09 11.66
N LYS A 21 -39.79 -96.72 12.58
CA LYS A 21 -40.76 -97.78 12.25
C LYS A 21 -41.90 -97.27 11.36
N VAL A 22 -42.47 -96.12 11.67
CA VAL A 22 -43.55 -95.51 10.86
C VAL A 22 -43.10 -95.23 9.42
N ILE A 23 -41.87 -94.78 9.22
CA ILE A 23 -41.30 -94.55 7.89
C ILE A 23 -41.11 -95.88 7.14
N LEU A 24 -40.59 -96.91 7.82
CA LEU A 24 -40.44 -98.23 7.21
C LEU A 24 -41.80 -98.80 6.78
N GLU A 25 -42.80 -98.77 7.64
CA GLU A 25 -44.16 -99.26 7.34
C GLU A 25 -44.80 -98.51 6.16
N LYS A 26 -44.65 -97.18 6.08
CA LYS A 26 -45.26 -96.40 4.98
C LYS A 26 -44.55 -96.57 3.62
N PHE A 27 -43.27 -96.94 3.59
CA PHE A 27 -42.50 -97.01 2.34
C PHE A 27 -42.07 -98.42 1.89
N GLN A 28 -42.20 -99.43 2.75
CA GLN A 28 -41.82 -100.80 2.43
C GLN A 28 -42.61 -101.36 1.25
N ASP A 29 -43.93 -101.17 1.22
CA ASP A 29 -44.81 -101.66 0.15
C ASP A 29 -44.41 -101.10 -1.22
N TYR A 30 -44.04 -99.81 -1.29
CA TYR A 30 -43.59 -99.19 -2.53
C TYR A 30 -42.27 -99.78 -3.04
N PHE A 31 -41.38 -100.19 -2.13
CA PHE A 31 -40.12 -100.82 -2.50
C PHE A 31 -40.35 -102.20 -3.13
N GLU A 32 -41.25 -103.00 -2.54
CA GLU A 32 -41.60 -104.33 -3.04
C GLU A 32 -42.28 -104.22 -4.42
N ILE A 33 -43.23 -103.29 -4.58
CA ILE A 33 -43.88 -102.99 -5.87
C ILE A 33 -42.85 -102.58 -6.92
N ALA A 34 -41.86 -101.75 -6.57
CA ALA A 34 -40.84 -101.31 -7.51
C ALA A 34 -39.92 -102.46 -7.98
N ASP A 35 -39.53 -103.36 -7.08
CA ASP A 35 -38.71 -104.54 -7.44
C ASP A 35 -39.48 -105.50 -8.37
N GLU A 36 -40.76 -105.75 -8.08
CA GLU A 36 -41.62 -106.58 -8.94
C GLU A 36 -41.78 -105.99 -10.35
N TRP A 37 -42.08 -104.70 -10.44
CA TRP A 37 -42.25 -104.03 -11.73
C TRP A 37 -40.94 -103.89 -12.50
N THR A 38 -39.80 -103.84 -11.81
CA THR A 38 -38.47 -103.89 -12.45
C THR A 38 -38.26 -105.23 -13.15
N LYS A 39 -38.63 -106.35 -12.50
CA LYS A 39 -38.55 -107.69 -13.11
C LYS A 39 -39.49 -107.81 -14.31
N LYS A 40 -40.75 -107.36 -14.16
CA LYS A 40 -41.76 -107.35 -15.24
C LYS A 40 -41.32 -106.48 -16.42
N ALA A 41 -40.74 -105.30 -16.16
CA ALA A 41 -40.25 -104.40 -17.20
C ALA A 41 -39.06 -104.98 -17.97
N ARG A 42 -38.11 -105.67 -17.29
CA ARG A 42 -36.97 -106.33 -17.94
C ARG A 42 -37.40 -107.51 -18.82
N ALA A 43 -38.49 -108.18 -18.46
CA ALA A 43 -39.03 -109.29 -19.24
C ALA A 43 -39.81 -108.81 -20.49
N LEU A 44 -40.35 -107.59 -20.48
CA LEU A 44 -41.17 -107.05 -21.54
C LEU A 44 -40.30 -106.34 -22.60
N VAL A 45 -40.02 -107.05 -23.71
CA VAL A 45 -39.26 -106.52 -24.86
C VAL A 45 -40.17 -106.48 -26.08
N VAL A 46 -40.45 -105.28 -26.59
CA VAL A 46 -41.24 -105.09 -27.82
C VAL A 46 -40.29 -105.02 -29.02
N THR A 47 -40.43 -105.96 -29.96
CA THR A 47 -39.56 -106.10 -31.13
C THR A 47 -40.26 -105.82 -32.46
N ASN A 48 -41.60 -105.83 -32.51
CA ASN A 48 -42.37 -105.59 -33.73
C ASN A 48 -43.68 -104.83 -33.46
N GLU A 49 -44.14 -104.05 -34.43
CA GLU A 49 -45.33 -103.17 -34.34
C GLU A 49 -46.65 -103.92 -34.14
N ASN A 50 -46.70 -105.21 -34.44
CA ASN A 50 -47.89 -106.04 -34.26
C ASN A 50 -48.09 -106.52 -32.80
N GLN A 51 -47.12 -106.31 -31.91
CA GLN A 51 -47.16 -106.69 -30.48
C GLN A 51 -47.99 -105.70 -29.64
N LYS A 52 -49.28 -105.57 -29.98
CA LYS A 52 -50.21 -104.59 -29.37
C LYS A 52 -50.45 -104.84 -27.89
N ALA A 53 -50.49 -106.11 -27.46
CA ALA A 53 -50.73 -106.47 -26.06
C ALA A 53 -49.55 -106.08 -25.15
N GLU A 54 -48.32 -106.29 -25.62
CA GLU A 54 -47.10 -105.93 -24.90
C GLU A 54 -46.96 -104.41 -24.77
N MET A 55 -47.28 -103.66 -25.84
CA MET A 55 -47.33 -102.20 -25.80
C MET A 55 -48.40 -101.66 -24.84
N GLU A 56 -49.56 -102.31 -24.77
CA GLU A 56 -50.63 -101.95 -23.83
C GLU A 56 -50.23 -102.24 -22.38
N MET A 57 -49.62 -103.41 -22.10
CA MET A 57 -49.06 -103.74 -20.79
C MET A 57 -47.93 -102.78 -20.36
N ALA A 58 -47.09 -102.33 -21.29
CA ALA A 58 -46.10 -101.30 -21.02
C ALA A 58 -46.74 -99.95 -20.66
N ARG A 59 -47.83 -99.58 -21.36
CA ARG A 59 -48.58 -98.33 -21.08
C ARG A 59 -49.26 -98.38 -19.71
N THR A 60 -49.95 -99.46 -19.37
CA THR A 60 -50.62 -99.62 -18.08
C THR A 60 -49.61 -99.68 -16.94
N GLY A 61 -48.50 -100.40 -17.12
CA GLY A 61 -47.38 -100.41 -16.17
C GLY A 61 -46.78 -99.03 -15.94
N ARG A 62 -46.56 -98.25 -17.01
CA ARG A 62 -46.08 -96.85 -16.90
C ARG A 62 -47.05 -95.96 -16.12
N LEU A 63 -48.35 -96.08 -16.40
CA LEU A 63 -49.37 -95.27 -15.71
C LEU A 63 -49.46 -95.65 -14.23
N PHE A 64 -49.45 -96.95 -13.93
CA PHE A 64 -49.42 -97.44 -12.55
C PHE A 64 -48.18 -96.96 -11.80
N LEU A 65 -46.98 -97.10 -12.37
CA LEU A 65 -45.75 -96.59 -11.75
C LEU A 65 -45.76 -95.06 -11.57
N ARG A 66 -46.42 -94.32 -12.48
CA ARG A 66 -46.62 -92.87 -12.33
C ARG A 66 -47.53 -92.56 -11.13
N GLU A 67 -48.61 -93.32 -10.95
CA GLU A 67 -49.51 -93.18 -9.79
C GLU A 67 -48.78 -93.49 -8.48
N GLN A 68 -48.03 -94.59 -8.44
CA GLN A 68 -47.21 -94.95 -7.28
C GLN A 68 -46.15 -93.88 -6.97
N ARG A 69 -45.50 -93.31 -7.99
CA ARG A 69 -44.57 -92.18 -7.82
C ARG A 69 -45.24 -90.95 -7.19
N ILE A 70 -46.47 -90.63 -7.61
CA ILE A 70 -47.23 -89.52 -7.03
C ILE A 70 -47.61 -89.83 -5.58
N ALA A 71 -48.02 -91.06 -5.28
CA ALA A 71 -48.37 -91.50 -3.93
C ALA A 71 -47.18 -91.40 -2.96
N ILE A 72 -45.98 -91.82 -3.39
CA ILE A 72 -44.74 -91.69 -2.62
C ILE A 72 -44.47 -90.23 -2.25
N GLU A 73 -44.60 -89.30 -3.22
CA GLU A 73 -44.36 -87.88 -2.96
C GLU A 73 -45.42 -87.27 -2.01
N ASN A 74 -46.67 -87.74 -2.07
CA ASN A 74 -47.71 -87.33 -1.14
C ASN A 74 -47.44 -87.86 0.28
N ALA A 75 -47.07 -89.13 0.43
CA ALA A 75 -46.70 -89.73 1.71
C ALA A 75 -45.48 -89.02 2.34
N ARG A 76 -44.49 -88.66 1.51
CA ARG A 76 -43.34 -87.84 1.93
C ARG A 76 -43.76 -86.47 2.45
N LYS A 77 -44.68 -85.78 1.76
CA LYS A 77 -45.18 -84.46 2.19
C LYS A 77 -45.95 -84.54 3.51
N GLU A 78 -46.81 -85.54 3.66
CA GLU A 78 -47.60 -85.78 4.86
C GLU A 78 -46.70 -85.98 6.09
N LEU A 79 -45.70 -86.88 5.99
CA LEU A 79 -44.75 -87.14 7.08
C LEU A 79 -43.90 -85.90 7.41
N LYS A 80 -43.50 -85.11 6.40
CA LYS A 80 -42.74 -83.87 6.60
C LYS A 80 -43.58 -82.77 7.25
N GLU A 81 -44.87 -82.71 6.97
CA GLU A 81 -45.75 -81.66 7.49
C GLU A 81 -45.86 -81.71 9.01
N GLN A 82 -45.91 -82.90 9.60
CA GLN A 82 -45.93 -83.07 11.05
C GLN A 82 -44.64 -82.53 11.69
N ALA A 83 -43.47 -82.87 11.13
CA ALA A 83 -42.19 -82.36 11.60
C ALA A 83 -42.06 -80.83 11.43
N LEU A 84 -42.61 -80.26 10.35
CA LEU A 84 -42.65 -78.82 10.15
C LEU A 84 -43.56 -78.11 11.15
N ARG A 85 -44.71 -78.71 11.51
CA ARG A 85 -45.60 -78.19 12.54
C ARG A 85 -44.96 -78.25 13.93
N GLU A 86 -44.30 -79.37 14.24
CA GLU A 86 -43.53 -79.55 15.48
C GLU A 86 -42.42 -78.51 15.61
N GLY A 87 -41.61 -78.33 14.55
CA GLY A 87 -40.56 -77.31 14.51
C GLY A 87 -41.10 -75.89 14.71
N LYS A 88 -42.17 -75.53 14.01
CA LYS A 88 -42.83 -74.21 14.19
C LYS A 88 -43.37 -73.99 15.60
N ALA A 89 -43.88 -75.04 16.25
CA ALA A 89 -44.36 -74.94 17.63
C ALA A 89 -43.19 -74.70 18.61
N ILE A 90 -42.08 -75.41 18.43
CA ILE A 90 -40.86 -75.21 19.22
C ILE A 90 -40.32 -73.80 19.04
N ASP A 91 -40.22 -73.32 17.80
CA ASP A 91 -39.79 -71.95 17.49
C ASP A 91 -40.72 -70.91 18.12
N GLY A 92 -42.03 -71.14 18.05
CA GLY A 92 -43.03 -70.29 18.69
C GLY A 92 -42.84 -70.19 20.21
N ILE A 93 -42.67 -71.34 20.89
CA ILE A 93 -42.41 -71.39 22.33
C ILE A 93 -41.10 -70.68 22.66
N ALA A 94 -40.04 -70.93 21.91
CA ALA A 94 -38.74 -70.29 22.12
C ALA A 94 -38.83 -68.76 22.00
N ASN A 95 -39.58 -68.26 21.02
CA ASN A 95 -39.77 -66.82 20.83
C ASN A 95 -40.58 -66.19 21.97
N VAL A 96 -41.63 -66.87 22.45
CA VAL A 96 -42.40 -66.42 23.63
C VAL A 96 -41.50 -66.34 24.86
N LEU A 97 -40.70 -67.39 25.11
CA LEU A 97 -39.77 -67.40 26.25
C LEU A 97 -38.72 -66.30 26.13
N LYS A 98 -38.14 -66.09 24.95
CA LYS A 98 -37.20 -64.98 24.70
C LYS A 98 -37.84 -63.62 24.96
N ALA A 99 -39.05 -63.40 24.47
CA ALA A 99 -39.76 -62.14 24.68
C ALA A 99 -40.05 -61.84 26.16
N LEU A 100 -40.16 -62.87 27.00
CA LEU A 100 -40.30 -62.72 28.45
C LEU A 100 -38.97 -62.50 29.16
N ILE A 101 -37.91 -63.20 28.72
CA ILE A 101 -36.59 -63.17 29.38
C ILE A 101 -35.84 -61.87 29.07
N VAL A 102 -35.85 -61.40 27.82
CA VAL A 102 -35.05 -60.24 27.38
C VAL A 102 -35.34 -58.97 28.20
N PRO A 103 -36.60 -58.54 28.42
CA PRO A 103 -36.87 -57.36 29.24
C PRO A 103 -36.41 -57.51 30.70
N ILE A 104 -36.39 -58.73 31.22
CA ILE A 104 -35.93 -59.03 32.59
C ILE A 104 -34.40 -58.93 32.66
N GLU A 105 -33.70 -59.46 31.66
CA GLU A 105 -32.24 -59.32 31.53
C GLU A 105 -31.84 -57.85 31.40
N GLU A 106 -32.51 -57.08 30.54
CA GLU A 106 -32.28 -55.64 30.39
C GLU A 106 -32.52 -54.89 31.72
N TYR A 107 -33.58 -55.23 32.46
CA TYR A 107 -33.83 -54.66 33.77
C TYR A 107 -32.67 -54.95 34.74
N PHE A 108 -32.19 -56.19 34.80
CA PHE A 108 -31.07 -56.55 35.67
C PHE A 108 -29.76 -55.91 35.23
N GLU A 109 -29.50 -55.79 33.93
CA GLU A 109 -28.34 -55.07 33.39
C GLU A 109 -28.38 -53.59 33.80
N HIS A 110 -29.55 -52.96 33.76
CA HIS A 110 -29.72 -51.59 34.26
C HIS A 110 -29.48 -51.47 35.77
N GLN A 111 -29.83 -52.49 36.56
CA GLN A 111 -29.52 -52.50 37.99
C GLN A 111 -28.02 -52.71 38.24
N GLU A 112 -27.38 -53.60 37.50
CA GLU A 112 -25.93 -53.85 37.57
C GLU A 112 -25.13 -52.58 37.24
N LYS A 113 -25.50 -51.93 36.13
CA LYS A 113 -24.86 -50.69 35.66
C LYS A 113 -25.36 -49.43 36.37
N PHE A 114 -26.19 -49.55 37.41
CA PHE A 114 -26.79 -48.39 38.06
C PHE A 114 -25.72 -47.40 38.57
N VAL A 115 -24.63 -47.90 39.16
CA VAL A 115 -23.54 -47.04 39.66
C VAL A 115 -22.87 -46.30 38.50
N GLU A 116 -22.54 -47.00 37.42
CA GLU A 116 -21.94 -46.41 36.22
C GLU A 116 -22.86 -45.34 35.58
N ILE A 117 -24.15 -45.65 35.45
CA ILE A 117 -25.18 -44.73 34.94
C ILE A 117 -25.29 -43.49 35.83
N GLN A 118 -25.23 -43.65 37.16
CA GLN A 118 -25.28 -42.52 38.09
C GLN A 118 -24.00 -41.68 38.03
N GLU A 119 -22.83 -42.30 37.88
CA GLU A 119 -21.58 -41.57 37.68
C GLU A 119 -21.55 -40.80 36.38
N GLU A 120 -22.00 -41.40 35.28
CA GLU A 120 -22.09 -40.74 33.98
C GLU A 120 -23.06 -39.55 34.02
N LYS A 121 -24.24 -39.73 34.62
CA LYS A 121 -25.20 -38.63 34.84
C LYS A 121 -24.60 -37.50 35.67
N LYS A 122 -23.86 -37.82 36.73
CA LYS A 122 -23.17 -36.79 37.54
C LYS A 122 -22.10 -36.06 36.75
N ARG A 123 -21.29 -36.78 35.96
CA ARG A 123 -20.25 -36.19 35.10
C ARG A 123 -20.85 -35.25 34.06
N GLU A 124 -21.95 -35.66 33.43
CA GLU A 124 -22.64 -34.84 32.43
C GLU A 124 -23.26 -33.59 33.07
N LEU A 125 -23.89 -33.71 34.24
CA LEU A 125 -24.40 -32.55 34.98
C LEU A 125 -23.28 -31.56 35.36
N VAL A 126 -22.14 -32.06 35.83
CA VAL A 126 -20.97 -31.22 36.14
C VAL A 126 -20.46 -30.53 34.88
N ARG A 127 -20.41 -31.23 33.73
CA ARG A 127 -20.00 -30.65 32.45
C ARG A 127 -20.92 -29.52 32.02
N ILE A 128 -22.24 -29.75 32.06
CA ILE A 128 -23.25 -28.74 31.72
C ILE A 128 -23.13 -27.52 32.63
N GLU A 129 -22.91 -27.71 33.93
CA GLU A 129 -22.76 -26.61 34.89
C GLU A 129 -21.48 -25.80 34.61
N VAL A 130 -20.37 -26.47 34.30
CA VAL A 130 -19.12 -25.80 33.91
C VAL A 130 -19.28 -25.02 32.62
N GLU A 131 -19.94 -25.59 31.61
CA GLU A 131 -20.22 -24.92 30.33
C GLU A 131 -21.05 -23.65 30.53
N LYS A 132 -22.16 -23.74 31.28
CA LYS A 132 -22.98 -22.57 31.63
C LYS A 132 -22.19 -21.50 32.38
N ARG A 133 -21.30 -21.90 33.29
CA ARG A 133 -20.45 -20.95 34.02
C ARG A 133 -19.45 -20.26 33.10
N LEU A 134 -18.85 -20.98 32.16
CA LEU A 134 -17.93 -20.42 31.17
C LEU A 134 -18.65 -19.47 30.21
N GLU A 135 -19.84 -19.84 29.74
CA GLU A 135 -20.69 -18.97 28.92
C GLU A 135 -21.06 -17.68 29.67
N ALA A 136 -21.51 -17.80 30.92
CA ALA A 136 -21.81 -16.63 31.75
C ALA A 136 -20.58 -15.74 31.97
N GLU A 137 -19.39 -16.31 32.14
CA GLU A 137 -18.14 -15.56 32.26
C GLU A 137 -17.76 -14.86 30.94
N GLN A 138 -17.97 -15.50 29.80
CA GLN A 138 -17.74 -14.90 28.48
C GLN A 138 -18.69 -13.73 28.24
N ILE A 139 -19.99 -13.93 28.48
CA ILE A 139 -21.00 -12.86 28.37
C ILE A 139 -20.63 -11.69 29.28
N ALA A 140 -20.23 -11.96 30.53
CA ALA A 140 -19.81 -10.91 31.45
C ALA A 140 -18.56 -10.15 30.97
N LYS A 141 -17.58 -10.84 30.37
CA LYS A 141 -16.38 -10.22 29.78
C LYS A 141 -16.73 -9.36 28.55
N GLU A 142 -17.60 -9.86 27.67
CA GLU A 142 -18.08 -9.11 26.50
C GLU A 142 -18.86 -7.87 26.91
N GLU A 143 -19.76 -7.99 27.89
CA GLU A 143 -20.49 -6.84 28.44
C GLU A 143 -19.55 -5.81 29.07
N ALA A 144 -18.54 -6.27 29.82
CA ALA A 144 -17.55 -5.38 30.42
C ALA A 144 -16.73 -4.64 29.35
N TYR A 145 -16.30 -5.36 28.31
CA TYR A 145 -15.59 -4.78 27.17
C TYR A 145 -16.45 -3.79 26.38
N ALA A 146 -17.72 -4.11 26.13
CA ALA A 146 -18.66 -3.21 25.48
C ALA A 146 -18.87 -1.92 26.29
N LYS A 147 -19.00 -2.03 27.63
CA LYS A 147 -19.09 -0.87 28.53
C LYS A 147 -17.82 -0.03 28.48
N GLU A 148 -16.64 -0.64 28.45
CA GLU A 148 -15.36 0.07 28.34
C GLU A 148 -15.24 0.83 27.01
N LEU A 149 -15.64 0.20 25.90
CA LEU A 149 -15.63 0.81 24.58
C LEU A 149 -16.57 2.01 24.52
N GLU A 150 -17.75 1.89 25.12
CA GLU A 150 -18.73 2.98 25.20
C GLU A 150 -18.20 4.15 26.04
N GLN A 151 -17.56 3.86 27.18
CA GLN A 151 -16.91 4.90 27.99
C GLN A 151 -15.82 5.63 27.21
N LYS A 152 -14.96 4.89 26.51
CA LYS A 152 -13.93 5.46 25.62
C LYS A 152 -14.55 6.32 24.52
N ARG A 153 -15.69 5.93 23.97
CA ARG A 153 -16.40 6.73 22.95
C ARG A 153 -16.88 8.06 23.51
N ILE A 154 -17.53 8.02 24.68
CA ILE A 154 -18.02 9.22 25.38
C ILE A 154 -16.86 10.15 25.75
N GLU A 155 -15.76 9.60 26.25
CA GLU A 155 -14.56 10.36 26.62
C GLU A 155 -13.92 11.01 25.39
N ASN A 156 -13.72 10.25 24.30
CA ASN A 156 -13.21 10.79 23.04
C ASN A 156 -14.10 11.90 22.46
N GLU A 157 -15.43 11.78 22.58
CA GLU A 157 -16.34 12.83 22.14
C GLU A 157 -16.18 14.11 22.99
N LYS A 158 -16.03 13.97 24.31
CA LYS A 158 -15.74 15.10 25.21
C LYS A 158 -14.42 15.77 24.85
N LEU A 159 -13.35 14.99 24.65
CA LEU A 159 -12.04 15.49 24.26
C LEU A 159 -12.07 16.21 22.91
N LYS A 160 -12.82 15.71 21.93
CA LYS A 160 -13.02 16.39 20.64
C LYS A 160 -13.75 17.72 20.81
N LYS A 161 -14.81 17.77 21.62
CA LYS A 161 -15.53 19.03 21.91
C LYS A 161 -14.62 20.03 22.62
N GLU A 162 -13.82 19.58 23.58
CA GLU A 162 -12.87 20.43 24.29
C GLU A 162 -11.76 20.94 23.36
N ALA A 163 -11.17 20.08 22.52
CA ALA A 163 -10.18 20.46 21.53
C ALA A 163 -10.73 21.49 20.53
N ALA A 164 -11.94 21.26 20.01
CA ALA A 164 -12.60 22.23 19.10
C ALA A 164 -12.88 23.57 19.79
N ALA A 165 -13.25 23.57 21.08
CA ALA A 165 -13.44 24.80 21.84
C ALA A 165 -12.11 25.54 22.07
N ARG A 166 -11.02 24.83 22.38
CA ARG A 166 -9.67 25.39 22.51
C ARG A 166 -9.16 25.96 21.19
N GLU A 167 -9.37 25.26 20.08
CA GLU A 167 -8.98 25.72 18.75
C GLU A 167 -9.74 26.99 18.36
N LYS A 168 -11.05 27.08 18.61
CA LYS A 168 -11.82 28.31 18.41
C LYS A 168 -11.27 29.48 19.22
N LYS A 169 -10.96 29.27 20.50
CA LYS A 169 -10.35 30.31 21.35
C LYS A 169 -8.99 30.74 20.83
N MET A 170 -8.12 29.80 20.45
CA MET A 170 -6.81 30.12 19.89
C MET A 170 -6.93 30.82 18.53
N ALA A 171 -7.90 30.47 17.70
CA ALA A 171 -8.16 31.15 16.43
C ALA A 171 -8.68 32.58 16.64
N GLU A 172 -9.56 32.80 17.62
CA GLU A 172 -10.01 34.14 18.00
C GLU A 172 -8.86 34.99 18.57
N GLU A 173 -7.99 34.40 19.39
CA GLU A 173 -6.80 35.08 19.93
C GLU A 173 -5.80 35.43 18.81
N ARG A 174 -5.54 34.50 17.88
CA ARG A 174 -4.71 34.75 16.70
C ARG A 174 -5.26 35.88 15.85
N LYS A 175 -6.57 35.91 15.58
CA LYS A 175 -7.21 37.01 14.84
C LYS A 175 -7.05 38.35 15.54
N LYS A 176 -7.20 38.39 16.87
CA LYS A 176 -6.95 39.60 17.66
C LYS A 176 -5.49 40.04 17.61
N GLN A 177 -4.55 39.10 17.71
CA GLN A 177 -3.12 39.39 17.58
C GLN A 177 -2.74 39.88 16.18
N GLU A 178 -3.28 39.27 15.12
CA GLU A 178 -3.10 39.71 13.73
C GLU A 178 -3.67 41.12 13.52
N GLU A 179 -4.84 41.43 14.08
CA GLU A 179 -5.43 42.77 13.98
C GLU A 179 -4.59 43.82 14.71
N ILE A 180 -4.03 43.49 15.88
CA ILE A 180 -3.12 44.36 16.62
C ILE A 180 -1.83 44.60 15.82
N LEU A 181 -1.21 43.54 15.31
CA LEU A 181 0.01 43.63 14.49
C LEU A 181 -0.24 44.39 13.18
N ALA A 182 -1.40 44.23 12.56
CA ALA A 182 -1.78 44.96 11.36
C ALA A 182 -1.94 46.47 11.66
N LYS A 183 -2.56 46.82 12.79
CA LYS A 183 -2.67 48.22 13.25
C LYS A 183 -1.30 48.82 13.57
N GLU A 184 -0.38 48.07 14.18
CA GLU A 184 0.99 48.52 14.43
C GLU A 184 1.79 48.72 13.15
N ARG A 185 1.70 47.78 12.19
CA ARG A 185 2.34 47.92 10.88
C ARG A 185 1.80 49.12 10.12
N ALA A 186 0.49 49.35 10.12
CA ALA A 186 -0.12 50.52 9.49
C ALA A 186 0.36 51.84 10.12
N LYS A 187 0.51 51.89 11.45
CA LYS A 187 1.09 53.04 12.16
C LYS A 187 2.56 53.24 11.80
N ALA A 188 3.36 52.17 11.80
CA ALA A 188 4.77 52.23 11.44
C ALA A 188 4.99 52.67 9.98
N ASP A 189 4.15 52.20 9.05
CA ASP A 189 4.20 52.62 7.65
C ASP A 189 3.77 54.08 7.46
N ALA A 190 2.77 54.56 8.21
CA ALA A 190 2.38 55.96 8.20
C ALA A 190 3.49 56.87 8.77
N GLU A 191 4.14 56.44 9.85
CA GLU A 191 5.28 57.16 10.45
C GLU A 191 6.49 57.18 9.51
N ARG A 192 6.82 56.06 8.86
CA ARG A 192 7.87 56.01 7.82
C ARG A 192 7.59 56.96 6.67
N LYS A 193 6.36 57.01 6.17
CA LYS A 193 5.96 57.97 5.12
C LYS A 193 6.10 59.41 5.58
N ALA A 194 5.71 59.73 6.81
CA ALA A 194 5.86 61.06 7.38
C ALA A 194 7.34 61.47 7.55
N ILE A 195 8.21 60.53 7.94
CA ILE A 195 9.65 60.76 8.04
C ILE A 195 10.26 60.95 6.64
N GLU A 196 9.86 60.13 5.66
CA GLU A 196 10.34 60.25 4.27
C GLU A 196 9.92 61.59 3.65
N GLU A 197 8.69 62.04 3.91
CA GLU A 197 8.20 63.34 3.42
C GLU A 197 8.95 64.51 4.07
N LYS A 198 9.20 64.45 5.39
CA LYS A 198 10.05 65.43 6.08
C LYS A 198 11.47 65.44 5.51
N ALA A 199 12.07 64.28 5.27
CA ALA A 199 13.39 64.16 4.68
C ALA A 199 13.44 64.67 3.23
N ARG A 200 12.39 64.48 2.43
CA ARG A 200 12.26 65.05 1.09
C ARG A 200 12.14 66.58 1.13
N ALA A 201 11.35 67.12 2.05
CA ALA A 201 11.23 68.57 2.25
C ALA A 201 12.57 69.20 2.69
N GLU A 202 13.33 68.53 3.55
CA GLU A 202 14.65 68.98 3.99
C GLU A 202 15.69 68.88 2.85
N ARG A 203 15.69 67.80 2.07
CA ARG A 203 16.55 67.67 0.87
C ARG A 203 16.23 68.73 -0.18
N ALA A 204 14.95 69.06 -0.40
CA ALA A 204 14.55 70.13 -1.31
C ALA A 204 15.03 71.51 -0.83
N LYS A 205 14.96 71.78 0.49
CA LYS A 205 15.52 73.00 1.09
C LYS A 205 17.03 73.07 0.94
N ALA A 206 17.74 71.99 1.23
CA ALA A 206 19.20 71.91 1.08
C ALA A 206 19.64 72.06 -0.39
N GLU A 207 18.87 71.53 -1.35
CA GLU A 207 19.15 71.69 -2.77
C GLU A 207 18.88 73.13 -3.24
N ALA A 208 17.81 73.77 -2.78
CA ALA A 208 17.54 75.18 -3.06
C ALA A 208 18.64 76.10 -2.50
N GLU A 209 19.15 75.80 -1.30
CA GLU A 209 20.25 76.53 -0.69
C GLU A 209 21.56 76.32 -1.45
N LYS A 210 21.87 75.08 -1.88
CA LYS A 210 23.02 74.81 -2.76
C LYS A 210 22.94 75.56 -4.08
N ARG A 211 21.78 75.62 -4.72
CA ARG A 211 21.58 76.40 -5.95
C ARG A 211 21.77 77.90 -5.73
N ALA A 212 21.33 78.43 -4.58
CA ALA A 212 21.55 79.83 -4.22
C ALA A 212 23.03 80.14 -3.96
N VAL A 213 23.78 79.20 -3.35
CA VAL A 213 25.24 79.32 -3.15
C VAL A 213 25.99 79.23 -4.48
N GLU A 214 25.60 78.32 -5.38
CA GLU A 214 26.18 78.21 -6.72
C GLU A 214 25.92 79.46 -7.58
N GLU A 215 24.72 80.05 -7.51
CA GLU A 215 24.41 81.28 -8.23
C GLU A 215 25.23 82.47 -7.70
N LYS A 216 25.42 82.55 -6.38
CA LYS A 216 26.31 83.55 -5.76
C LYS A 216 27.77 83.33 -6.16
N ALA A 217 28.24 82.07 -6.22
CA ALA A 217 29.58 81.74 -6.68
C ALA A 217 29.79 82.06 -8.18
N ARG A 218 28.75 81.88 -9.02
CA ARG A 218 28.80 82.25 -10.45
C ARG A 218 28.90 83.77 -10.62
N LYS A 219 28.11 84.55 -9.87
CA LYS A 219 28.18 86.03 -9.88
C LYS A 219 29.53 86.54 -9.35
N ALA A 220 30.13 85.87 -8.37
CA ALA A 220 31.47 86.22 -7.87
C ALA A 220 32.59 85.92 -8.89
N LYS A 221 32.51 84.78 -9.60
CA LYS A 221 33.44 84.44 -10.68
C LYS A 221 33.35 85.43 -11.85
N GLU A 222 32.13 85.80 -12.23
CA GLU A 222 31.88 86.77 -13.32
C GLU A 222 32.37 88.19 -12.96
N ALA A 223 32.32 88.57 -11.67
CA ALA A 223 32.89 89.82 -11.18
C ALA A 223 34.44 89.79 -11.17
N GLN A 224 35.05 88.68 -10.75
CA GLN A 224 36.50 88.48 -10.82
C GLN A 224 37.02 88.47 -12.27
N GLU A 225 36.27 87.90 -13.20
CA GLU A 225 36.64 87.85 -14.61
C GLU A 225 36.58 89.24 -15.27
N LYS A 226 35.60 90.07 -14.88
CA LYS A 226 35.52 91.49 -15.29
C LYS A 226 36.66 92.34 -14.71
N GLU A 227 37.10 92.07 -13.49
CA GLU A 227 38.28 92.72 -12.88
C GLU A 227 39.58 92.30 -13.58
N LEU A 228 39.76 91.01 -13.87
CA LEU A 228 40.90 90.48 -14.63
C LEU A 228 40.93 90.99 -16.07
N ALA A 229 39.78 91.18 -16.72
CA ALA A 229 39.68 91.79 -18.04
C ALA A 229 40.06 93.29 -18.02
N LYS A 230 39.64 94.03 -16.99
CA LYS A 230 40.06 95.45 -16.80
C LYS A 230 41.54 95.58 -16.49
N ALA A 231 42.13 94.65 -15.72
CA ALA A 231 43.56 94.61 -15.45
C ALA A 231 44.38 94.28 -16.71
N LYS A 232 43.91 93.34 -17.54
CA LYS A 232 44.54 93.01 -18.83
C LYS A 232 44.43 94.16 -19.85
N ALA A 233 43.31 94.88 -19.88
CA ALA A 233 43.15 96.06 -20.73
C ALA A 233 44.08 97.22 -20.33
N LYS A 234 44.27 97.45 -19.02
CA LYS A 234 45.23 98.45 -18.51
C LYS A 234 46.69 98.06 -18.80
N ALA A 235 47.03 96.79 -18.67
CA ALA A 235 48.36 96.28 -19.01
C ALA A 235 48.65 96.36 -20.52
N GLU A 236 47.64 96.21 -21.39
CA GLU A 236 47.79 96.35 -22.84
C GLU A 236 47.97 97.81 -23.27
N THR A 237 47.29 98.76 -22.61
CA THR A 237 47.49 100.20 -22.87
C THR A 237 48.87 100.67 -22.41
N GLU A 238 49.37 100.21 -21.26
CA GLU A 238 50.73 100.53 -20.79
C GLU A 238 51.81 99.91 -21.68
N ARG A 239 51.55 98.72 -22.25
CA ARG A 239 52.47 98.05 -23.18
C ARG A 239 52.55 98.77 -24.53
N LYS A 240 51.43 99.32 -25.03
CA LYS A 240 51.40 100.16 -26.25
C LYS A 240 52.08 101.51 -26.05
N GLU A 241 51.92 102.14 -24.88
CA GLU A 241 52.65 103.38 -24.54
C GLU A 241 54.15 103.15 -24.35
N ALA A 242 54.56 101.97 -23.85
CA ALA A 242 55.96 101.58 -23.75
C ALA A 242 56.58 101.31 -25.14
N GLU A 243 55.87 100.66 -26.07
CA GLU A 243 56.33 100.44 -27.45
C GLU A 243 56.46 101.73 -28.24
N GLU A 244 55.57 102.70 -28.03
CA GLU A 244 55.64 104.02 -28.68
C GLU A 244 56.83 104.84 -28.18
N LYS A 245 57.14 104.79 -26.87
CA LYS A 245 58.35 105.41 -26.30
C LYS A 245 59.64 104.77 -26.83
N VAL A 246 59.65 103.45 -27.07
CA VAL A 246 60.79 102.75 -27.68
C VAL A 246 60.96 103.12 -29.16
N ARG A 247 59.87 103.36 -29.90
CA ARG A 247 59.93 103.82 -31.30
C ARG A 247 60.51 105.23 -31.43
N ILE A 248 60.08 106.14 -30.56
CA ILE A 248 60.58 107.52 -30.50
C ILE A 248 62.05 107.58 -30.05
N ALA A 249 62.51 106.66 -29.19
CA ALA A 249 63.92 106.53 -28.82
C ALA A 249 64.79 106.04 -29.99
N LYS A 250 64.32 105.06 -30.77
CA LYS A 250 65.05 104.52 -31.94
C LYS A 250 65.15 105.52 -33.10
N GLU A 251 64.16 106.39 -33.29
CA GLU A 251 64.25 107.48 -34.29
C GLU A 251 65.23 108.58 -33.87
N LYS A 252 65.29 108.93 -32.59
CA LYS A 252 66.28 109.88 -32.06
C LYS A 252 67.72 109.34 -32.10
N GLU A 253 67.89 108.03 -31.98
CA GLU A 253 69.20 107.37 -32.09
C GLU A 253 69.67 107.31 -33.55
N LYS A 254 68.79 107.00 -34.51
CA LYS A 254 69.09 107.09 -35.95
C LYS A 254 69.46 108.50 -36.39
N ALA A 255 68.77 109.52 -35.87
CA ALA A 255 69.10 110.92 -36.14
C ALA A 255 70.46 111.37 -35.55
N LYS A 256 70.90 110.79 -34.43
CA LYS A 256 72.23 111.03 -33.84
C LYS A 256 73.36 110.37 -34.63
N LEU A 257 73.17 109.11 -35.06
CA LEU A 257 74.14 108.39 -35.88
C LEU A 257 74.35 109.05 -37.27
N GLU A 258 73.31 109.69 -37.81
CA GLU A 258 73.40 110.40 -39.09
C GLU A 258 74.03 111.81 -38.97
N ALA A 259 73.99 112.40 -37.77
CA ALA A 259 74.76 113.62 -37.45
C ALA A 259 76.25 113.30 -37.25
N GLU A 260 76.59 112.16 -36.63
CA GLU A 260 77.97 111.66 -36.50
C GLU A 260 78.61 111.30 -37.87
N ARG A 261 77.80 110.85 -38.84
CA ARG A 261 78.22 110.67 -40.24
C ARG A 261 78.85 111.94 -40.81
N LYS A 262 78.32 113.12 -40.47
CA LYS A 262 78.73 114.38 -41.13
C LYS A 262 79.92 115.06 -40.48
N GLU A 263 80.25 114.72 -39.23
CA GLU A 263 81.40 115.30 -38.52
C GLU A 263 82.70 114.54 -38.80
N LYS A 264 82.63 113.20 -38.89
CA LYS A 264 83.79 112.36 -39.23
C LYS A 264 84.29 112.57 -40.65
N GLU A 265 83.40 112.71 -41.65
CA GLU A 265 83.78 113.03 -43.03
C GLU A 265 84.40 114.45 -43.15
N ARG A 266 84.03 115.39 -42.28
CA ARG A 266 84.59 116.76 -42.24
C ARG A 266 86.01 116.80 -41.67
N LEU A 267 86.29 115.98 -40.65
CA LEU A 267 87.60 115.87 -40.01
C LEU A 267 88.62 115.10 -40.86
N GLU A 268 88.19 114.10 -41.62
CA GLU A 268 89.05 113.34 -42.53
C GLU A 268 89.50 114.14 -43.77
N ALA A 269 88.67 115.09 -44.23
CA ALA A 269 89.01 116.03 -45.30
C ALA A 269 90.05 117.10 -44.89
N LEU A 270 90.09 117.48 -43.61
CA LEU A 270 91.05 118.47 -43.08
C LEU A 270 92.42 117.86 -42.73
N LEU A 271 92.46 116.58 -42.32
CA LEU A 271 93.72 115.86 -42.05
C LEU A 271 94.52 115.49 -43.31
N LYS A 272 93.90 115.53 -44.50
CA LYS A 272 94.54 115.25 -45.79
C LYS A 272 95.26 116.46 -46.42
N ALA A 273 95.22 117.63 -45.78
CA ALA A 273 95.66 118.89 -46.37
C ALA A 273 96.88 119.56 -45.72
N GLN A 274 97.53 118.98 -44.70
CA GLN A 274 98.50 119.80 -43.95
C GLN A 274 99.66 119.08 -43.25
N VAL A 275 100.43 118.23 -43.93
CA VAL A 275 101.68 117.72 -43.33
C VAL A 275 102.82 117.54 -44.36
N GLU A 276 103.25 118.63 -45.01
CA GLU A 276 104.66 118.85 -45.42
C GLU A 276 105.20 120.16 -44.84
N CYS A 277 106.49 120.21 -44.49
CA CYS A 277 107.10 121.24 -43.64
C CYS A 277 107.92 122.20 -44.53
N PRO A 278 107.59 123.51 -44.57
CA PRO A 278 108.27 124.47 -45.44
C PRO A 278 109.73 124.77 -45.10
N LYS A 279 110.31 124.10 -44.08
CA LYS A 279 111.68 124.35 -43.62
C LYS A 279 112.65 123.18 -43.83
N CYS A 280 112.18 122.01 -44.30
CA CYS A 280 113.04 120.91 -44.76
C CYS A 280 112.34 119.81 -45.60
N HIS A 281 111.10 119.98 -46.08
CA HIS A 281 110.38 118.92 -46.85
C HIS A 281 110.30 117.54 -46.17
N PHE A 282 110.41 117.47 -44.85
CA PHE A 282 110.24 116.24 -44.08
C PHE A 282 108.90 116.24 -43.32
N LYS A 283 108.18 115.11 -43.24
CA LYS A 283 107.06 114.88 -42.31
C LYS A 283 106.41 113.48 -42.49
N PHE A 284 105.66 112.89 -41.55
CA PHE A 284 105.81 112.60 -40.10
C PHE A 284 104.65 111.62 -39.79
N LEU A 285 104.92 110.43 -39.23
CA LEU A 285 103.89 109.45 -38.87
C LEU A 285 103.28 109.78 -37.49
N PRO A 286 101.94 109.76 -37.31
CA PRO A 286 101.32 110.02 -36.03
C PRO A 286 101.08 108.73 -35.25
N ASN A 287 101.44 108.78 -33.98
CA ASN A 287 101.12 107.82 -32.94
C ASN A 287 100.00 108.42 -32.07
N LYS A 288 98.91 107.68 -31.83
CA LYS A 288 98.15 107.71 -30.56
C LYS A 288 97.10 106.61 -30.49
N GLU A 289 97.16 105.95 -29.35
CA GLU A 289 96.32 104.88 -28.82
C GLU A 289 94.83 105.24 -28.66
N LYS A 290 93.99 104.20 -28.71
CA LYS A 290 93.02 103.76 -27.66
C LYS A 290 91.68 103.35 -28.27
N LYS A 291 91.30 102.09 -28.07
CA LYS A 291 90.06 101.64 -27.41
C LYS A 291 90.00 100.12 -27.38
#